data_AF-A0A932NT31-F1
#
_entry.id   AF-A0A932NT31-F1
#
_cell.length_a   1.000
_cell.length_b   1.000
_cell.length_c   1.000
_cell.angle_alpha   90.00
_cell.angle_beta   90.00
_cell.angle_gamma   90.00
#
_symmetry.space_group_name_H-M   'P 1'
#
loop_
_entity.id
_entity.type
_entity.pdbx_description
1 polymer ?
#
loop_
_entity_poly.entity_id
_entity_poly.type
_entity_poly.pdbx_seq_one_letter_code
_entity_poly.pdbx_strand_id
1 'polypeptide(L)'
;MEQAQCKRGWSGIWCAAGLIISLMFLAVGPLGAAQVTPSLTAVKVKVPPTLDGRDDDPAWKRVKALEVPIAGGTIGNIKVTLKAVYTVQEIYLLAKWPDKTMTIEHAPWIFTGSAWEYHAEEGPFEDRFAIQWNISVANFPQVGCMILCHAGGAYPDKKPRMHTNAPGEFA
;
A
#
# COMPACT_ATOMS: atom_id res chain seq x y z
N MET A 1 -19.71 -53.68 -42.93
CA MET A 1 -21.01 -54.06 -42.34
C MET A 1 -21.32 -53.02 -41.29
N GLU A 2 -22.43 -52.30 -41.25
CA GLU A 2 -23.62 -52.23 -42.08
C GLU A 2 -24.31 -50.92 -41.68
N GLN A 3 -24.82 -50.19 -42.66
CA GLN A 3 -25.67 -49.02 -42.47
C GLN A 3 -26.98 -49.47 -41.83
N ALA A 4 -27.43 -48.79 -40.77
CA ALA A 4 -28.81 -48.89 -40.31
C ALA A 4 -29.54 -47.56 -40.60
N GLN A 5 -30.21 -47.55 -41.75
CA GLN A 5 -31.14 -46.53 -42.17
C GLN A 5 -32.41 -46.57 -41.29
N CYS A 6 -32.82 -45.42 -40.75
CA CYS A 6 -34.18 -45.24 -40.25
C CYS A 6 -35.07 -44.69 -41.38
N LYS A 7 -36.28 -45.25 -41.46
CA LYS A 7 -37.16 -45.27 -42.64
C LYS A 7 -37.98 -43.99 -42.83
N ARG A 8 -38.43 -43.85 -44.08
CA ARG A 8 -39.29 -42.83 -44.69
C ARG A 8 -40.60 -42.58 -43.94
N GLY A 9 -41.03 -41.30 -43.94
CA GLY A 9 -42.39 -40.85 -43.64
C GLY A 9 -42.70 -39.58 -44.45
N TRP A 10 -43.79 -39.60 -45.19
CA TRP A 10 -44.17 -38.73 -46.31
C TRP A 10 -44.75 -37.36 -45.86
N SER A 11 -44.57 -36.35 -46.72
CA SER A 11 -45.50 -35.26 -47.07
C SER A 11 -45.25 -33.85 -46.51
N GLY A 12 -45.05 -32.91 -47.45
CA GLY A 12 -45.81 -31.66 -47.47
C GLY A 12 -45.13 -30.38 -46.96
N ILE A 13 -44.87 -29.48 -47.92
CA ILE A 13 -45.14 -28.04 -47.85
C ILE A 13 -44.13 -27.14 -47.09
N TRP A 14 -43.38 -26.39 -47.90
CA TRP A 14 -43.02 -24.96 -47.78
C TRP A 14 -43.27 -24.26 -46.44
N CYS A 15 -42.24 -23.60 -45.88
CA CYS A 15 -42.24 -22.13 -45.70
C CYS A 15 -40.98 -21.62 -44.96
N ALA A 16 -40.40 -20.60 -45.58
CA ALA A 16 -39.81 -19.40 -44.99
C ALA A 16 -38.65 -19.53 -43.97
N ALA A 17 -37.52 -18.98 -44.40
CA ALA A 17 -36.43 -18.50 -43.56
C ALA A 17 -36.94 -17.54 -42.48
N GLY A 18 -36.71 -17.87 -41.21
CA GLY A 18 -36.81 -16.95 -40.08
C GLY A 18 -35.40 -16.67 -39.57
N LEU A 19 -34.84 -15.52 -39.95
CA LEU A 19 -33.56 -15.03 -39.47
C LEU A 19 -33.69 -14.68 -37.97
N ILE A 20 -33.09 -15.47 -37.08
CA ILE A 20 -33.06 -15.17 -35.64
C ILE A 20 -32.04 -14.04 -35.43
N ILE A 21 -32.53 -12.80 -35.30
CA ILE A 21 -31.71 -11.68 -34.84
C ILE A 21 -31.51 -11.85 -33.33
N SER A 22 -30.35 -12.39 -32.96
CA SER A 22 -29.92 -12.48 -31.57
C SER A 22 -29.49 -11.09 -31.10
N LEU A 23 -30.35 -10.42 -30.33
CA LEU A 23 -30.00 -9.20 -29.60
C LEU A 23 -29.06 -9.56 -28.46
N MET A 24 -27.74 -9.46 -28.71
CA MET A 24 -26.74 -9.40 -27.64
C MET A 24 -26.98 -8.15 -26.80
N PHE A 25 -27.56 -8.33 -25.62
CA PHE A 25 -27.49 -7.36 -24.54
C PHE A 25 -26.03 -7.24 -24.09
N LEU A 26 -25.36 -6.17 -24.51
CA LEU A 26 -24.11 -5.74 -23.90
C LEU A 26 -24.44 -5.24 -22.49
N ALA A 27 -24.17 -6.08 -21.49
CA ALA A 27 -24.12 -5.65 -20.10
C ALA A 27 -22.97 -4.64 -19.95
N VAL A 28 -23.31 -3.36 -19.95
CA VAL A 28 -22.40 -2.30 -19.52
C VAL A 28 -22.23 -2.48 -18.02
N GLY A 29 -21.19 -3.20 -17.60
CA GLY A 29 -20.79 -3.27 -16.20
C GLY A 29 -20.49 -1.86 -15.68
N PRO A 30 -20.71 -1.58 -14.38
CA PRO A 30 -20.39 -0.29 -13.82
C PRO A 30 -18.93 0.03 -14.09
N LEU A 31 -18.68 1.19 -14.71
CA LEU A 31 -17.36 1.81 -14.77
C LEU A 31 -16.83 1.85 -13.33
N GLY A 32 -15.78 1.07 -13.06
CA GLY A 32 -15.14 1.07 -11.75
C GLY A 32 -14.77 2.50 -11.37
N ALA A 33 -15.26 2.96 -10.21
CA ALA A 33 -14.84 4.24 -9.68
C ALA A 33 -13.31 4.26 -9.61
N ALA A 34 -12.69 5.27 -10.22
CA ALA A 34 -11.25 5.46 -10.12
C ALA A 34 -10.86 5.46 -8.64
N GLN A 35 -9.95 4.57 -8.26
CA GLN A 35 -9.39 4.59 -6.91
C GLN A 35 -8.66 5.93 -6.73
N VAL A 36 -9.20 6.80 -5.88
CA VAL A 36 -8.53 8.05 -5.54
C VAL A 36 -7.43 7.70 -4.55
N THR A 37 -6.20 7.61 -5.04
CA THR A 37 -5.03 7.49 -4.17
C THR A 37 -4.91 8.77 -3.33
N PRO A 38 -4.98 8.70 -1.99
CA PRO A 38 -4.77 9.86 -1.15
C PRO A 38 -3.37 10.45 -1.41
N SER A 39 -3.30 11.76 -1.63
CA SER A 39 -2.06 12.45 -1.97
C SER A 39 -1.67 13.47 -0.90
N LEU A 40 -0.41 13.43 -0.48
CA LEU A 40 0.21 14.46 0.35
C LEU A 40 0.87 15.49 -0.57
N THR A 41 0.31 16.70 -0.62
CA THR A 41 0.85 17.78 -1.45
C THR A 41 1.67 18.76 -0.60
N ALA A 42 2.95 18.92 -0.93
CA ALA A 42 3.80 19.90 -0.26
C ALA A 42 3.53 21.33 -0.77
N VAL A 43 3.43 22.29 0.14
CA VAL A 43 3.20 23.72 -0.20
C VAL A 43 4.49 24.52 -0.04
N LYS A 44 4.82 25.37 -1.02
CA LYS A 44 6.00 26.23 -0.95
C LYS A 44 5.84 27.30 0.13
N VAL A 45 6.85 27.48 0.97
CA VAL A 45 6.91 28.53 1.99
C VAL A 45 8.19 29.35 1.87
N LYS A 46 8.14 30.63 2.28
CA LYS A 46 9.30 31.52 2.30
C LYS A 46 10.11 31.36 3.58
N VAL A 47 9.42 31.19 4.70
CA VAL A 47 10.00 30.96 6.02
C VAL A 47 9.71 29.50 6.38
N PRO A 48 10.72 28.67 6.64
CA PRO A 48 10.51 27.29 7.05
C PRO A 48 9.87 27.21 8.45
N PRO A 49 9.23 26.08 8.79
CA PRO A 49 8.79 25.83 10.15
C PRO A 49 9.99 25.60 11.09
N THR A 50 9.75 25.79 12.38
CA THR A 50 10.67 25.37 13.45
C THR A 50 10.65 23.84 13.55
N LEU A 51 11.80 23.22 13.80
CA LEU A 51 11.90 21.76 13.96
C LEU A 51 11.63 21.35 15.41
N ASP A 52 10.41 21.54 15.87
CA ASP A 52 9.99 21.26 17.26
C ASP A 52 8.79 20.29 17.37
N GLY A 53 8.30 19.80 16.23
CA GLY A 53 7.16 18.87 16.15
C GLY A 53 5.79 19.53 16.36
N ARG A 54 5.71 20.86 16.45
CA ARG A 54 4.46 21.60 16.60
C ARG A 54 3.94 22.08 15.24
N ASP A 55 2.62 22.31 15.17
CA ASP A 55 1.96 22.82 13.96
C ASP A 55 1.39 24.23 14.09
N ASP A 56 1.88 24.98 15.08
CA ASP A 56 1.49 26.37 15.36
C ASP A 56 2.22 27.40 14.49
N ASP A 57 3.30 27.01 13.80
CA ASP A 57 4.01 27.87 12.86
C ASP A 57 3.14 28.37 11.70
N PRO A 58 3.34 29.62 11.23
CA PRO A 58 2.65 30.16 10.05
C PRO A 58 2.81 29.31 8.78
N ALA A 59 3.91 28.57 8.64
CA ALA A 59 4.19 27.71 7.50
C ALA A 59 3.11 26.63 7.29
N TRP A 60 2.53 26.12 8.39
CA TRP A 60 1.55 25.03 8.35
C TRP A 60 0.11 25.47 8.05
N LYS A 61 -0.21 26.75 8.24
CA LYS A 61 -1.60 27.26 8.17
C LYS A 61 -2.27 27.10 6.80
N ARG A 62 -1.49 27.03 5.72
CA ARG A 62 -2.00 26.91 4.34
C ARG A 62 -1.94 25.48 3.79
N VAL A 63 -1.52 24.52 4.61
CA VAL A 63 -1.33 23.13 4.19
C VAL A 63 -2.57 22.32 4.55
N LYS A 64 -3.12 21.61 3.57
CA LYS A 64 -4.14 20.60 3.85
C LYS A 64 -3.47 19.38 4.48
N ALA A 65 -3.90 19.04 5.69
CA ALA A 65 -3.50 17.81 6.34
C ALA A 65 -4.04 16.59 5.57
N LEU A 66 -3.21 15.58 5.37
CA LEU A 66 -3.62 14.25 4.93
C LEU A 66 -3.82 13.36 6.15
N GLU A 67 -5.02 12.80 6.32
CA GLU A 67 -5.24 11.73 7.29
C GLU A 67 -4.99 10.38 6.64
N VAL A 68 -4.11 9.59 7.23
CA VAL A 68 -3.78 8.23 6.81
C VAL A 68 -4.26 7.27 7.90
N PRO A 69 -5.32 6.47 7.64
CA PRO A 69 -5.71 5.41 8.57
C PRO A 69 -4.68 4.29 8.52
N ILE A 70 -4.18 3.90 9.69
CA ILE A 70 -3.32 2.73 9.88
C ILE A 70 -4.12 1.69 10.63
N ALA A 71 -4.03 0.43 10.18
CA ALA A 71 -4.74 -0.68 10.79
C ALA A 71 -3.80 -1.86 11.03
N GLY A 72 -4.01 -2.55 12.16
CA GLY A 72 -3.24 -3.74 12.54
C GLY A 72 -1.94 -3.43 13.30
N GLY A 73 -1.06 -4.43 13.38
CA GLY A 73 0.12 -4.38 14.24
C GLY A 73 -0.23 -4.30 15.74
N THR A 74 0.80 -4.14 16.58
CA THR A 74 0.65 -3.94 18.02
C THR A 74 0.06 -2.58 18.38
N ILE A 75 0.18 -1.60 17.47
CA ILE A 75 -0.36 -0.25 17.62
C ILE A 75 -1.89 -0.18 17.42
N GLY A 76 -2.47 -1.20 16.77
CA GLY A 76 -3.89 -1.27 16.45
C GLY A 76 -4.31 -0.24 15.40
N ASN A 77 -5.56 0.22 15.50
CA ASN A 77 -6.12 1.15 14.52
C ASN A 77 -5.92 2.59 14.98
N ILE A 78 -5.09 3.33 14.26
CA ILE A 78 -4.80 4.75 14.54
C ILE A 78 -4.98 5.60 13.28
N LYS A 79 -5.01 6.92 13.48
CA LYS A 79 -4.89 7.89 12.40
C LYS A 79 -3.56 8.62 12.52
N VAL A 80 -2.80 8.64 11.44
CA VAL A 80 -1.63 9.50 11.29
C VAL A 80 -2.04 10.72 10.48
N THR A 81 -1.71 11.91 10.97
CA THR A 81 -1.88 13.15 10.22
C THR A 81 -0.55 13.57 9.62
N LEU A 82 -0.52 13.81 8.31
CA LEU A 82 0.65 14.27 7.57
C LEU A 82 0.44 15.69 7.03
N LYS A 83 1.44 16.54 7.17
CA LYS A 83 1.57 17.84 6.47
C LYS A 83 2.94 17.91 5.80
N ALA A 84 3.00 18.61 4.67
CA ALA A 84 4.25 18.85 3.96
C ALA A 84 4.36 20.31 3.50
N VAL A 85 5.53 20.92 3.72
CA VAL A 85 5.93 22.19 3.10
C VAL A 85 7.32 22.07 2.52
N TYR A 86 7.71 23.00 1.66
CA TYR A 86 9.06 23.03 1.12
C TYR A 86 9.56 24.47 0.91
N THR A 87 10.87 24.65 1.02
CA THR A 87 11.59 25.85 0.58
C THR A 87 12.24 25.56 -0.78
N VAL A 88 13.17 26.39 -1.25
CA VAL A 88 13.89 26.05 -2.50
C VAL A 88 15.00 25.01 -2.28
N GLN A 89 15.33 24.67 -1.02
CA GLN A 89 16.40 23.74 -0.67
C GLN A 89 15.88 22.47 0.02
N GLU A 90 14.80 22.57 0.79
CA GLU A 90 14.42 21.54 1.76
C GLU A 90 12.93 21.23 1.70
N ILE A 91 12.59 19.97 2.01
CA ILE A 91 11.22 19.54 2.30
C ILE A 91 11.09 19.30 3.80
N TYR A 92 9.97 19.73 4.35
CA TYR A 92 9.63 19.60 5.77
C TYR A 92 8.36 18.77 5.86
N LEU A 93 8.42 17.70 6.64
CA LEU A 93 7.31 16.77 6.85
C LEU A 93 6.95 16.78 8.33
N LEU A 94 5.66 16.91 8.60
CA LEU A 94 5.12 16.77 9.95
C LEU A 94 4.18 15.58 9.97
N ALA A 95 4.54 14.57 10.77
CA ALA A 95 3.70 13.42 11.07
C ALA A 95 3.26 13.50 12.54
N LYS A 96 1.96 13.34 12.80
CA LYS A 96 1.39 13.30 14.15
C LYS A 96 0.52 12.06 14.29
N TRP A 97 0.70 11.32 15.37
CA TRP A 97 -0.13 10.17 15.71
C TRP A 97 -0.38 10.12 17.22
N PRO A 98 -1.47 9.49 17.67
CA PRO A 98 -1.67 9.22 19.09
C PRO A 98 -0.65 8.19 19.57
N ASP A 99 0.09 8.55 20.61
CA ASP A 99 1.06 7.70 21.27
C ASP A 99 0.82 7.78 22.78
N LYS A 100 0.84 6.62 23.44
CA LYS A 100 0.56 6.48 24.88
C LYS A 100 1.82 6.26 25.71
N THR A 101 2.94 5.92 25.09
CA THR A 101 4.13 5.42 25.79
C THR A 101 5.38 6.26 25.53
N MET A 102 5.49 6.94 24.37
CA MET A 102 6.69 7.68 23.96
C MET A 102 7.95 6.82 24.13
N THR A 103 7.95 5.66 23.48
CA THR A 103 9.01 4.68 23.66
C THR A 103 10.22 5.13 22.86
N ILE A 104 11.33 5.42 23.54
CA ILE A 104 12.59 5.84 22.89
C ILE A 104 13.71 4.82 23.08
N GLU A 105 13.48 3.81 23.92
CA GLU A 105 14.41 2.75 24.19
C GLU A 105 14.37 1.70 23.08
N HIS A 106 15.54 1.33 22.61
CA HIS A 106 15.71 0.15 21.78
C HIS A 106 16.67 -0.80 22.52
N ALA A 107 16.12 -1.58 23.45
CA ALA A 107 16.89 -2.44 24.33
C ALA A 107 16.50 -3.92 24.15
N PRO A 108 16.94 -4.56 23.05
CA PRO A 108 16.71 -5.98 22.87
C PRO A 108 17.64 -6.82 23.77
N TRP A 109 18.61 -6.20 24.44
CA TRP A 109 19.46 -6.85 25.44
C TRP A 109 19.30 -6.16 26.80
N ILE A 110 18.94 -6.92 27.82
CA ILE A 110 18.76 -6.44 29.19
C ILE A 110 19.77 -7.14 30.08
N PHE A 111 20.51 -6.36 30.88
CA PHE A 111 21.45 -6.92 31.85
C PHE A 111 20.71 -7.25 33.17
N THR A 112 20.71 -8.52 33.58
CA THR A 112 20.01 -9.00 34.78
C THR A 112 20.84 -8.93 36.06
N GLY A 113 22.02 -8.30 35.99
CA GLY A 113 22.98 -8.22 37.10
C GLY A 113 24.10 -9.26 37.01
N SER A 114 23.86 -10.39 36.32
CA SER A 114 24.87 -11.46 36.12
C SER A 114 25.08 -11.83 34.65
N ALA A 115 24.09 -11.59 33.79
CA ALA A 115 24.16 -11.93 32.37
C ALA A 115 23.37 -10.92 31.53
N TRP A 116 23.70 -10.88 30.24
CA TRP A 116 22.87 -10.21 29.23
C TRP A 116 21.85 -11.20 28.69
N GLU A 117 20.58 -10.80 28.69
CA GLU A 117 19.47 -11.59 28.15
C GLU A 117 18.90 -10.88 26.93
N TYR A 118 18.62 -11.65 25.87
CA TYR A 118 18.04 -11.14 24.63
C TYR A 118 16.52 -11.21 24.68
N HIS A 119 15.87 -10.05 24.72
CA HIS A 119 14.42 -9.86 24.76
C HIS A 119 13.92 -9.34 23.40
N ALA A 120 14.11 -10.18 22.38
CA ALA A 120 13.85 -9.84 20.96
C ALA A 120 12.40 -9.53 20.61
N GLU A 121 11.46 -10.04 21.41
CA GLU A 121 10.02 -10.01 21.11
C GLU A 121 9.21 -9.24 22.16
N GLU A 122 9.83 -8.90 23.29
CA GLU A 122 9.15 -8.31 24.46
C GLU A 122 9.89 -7.07 25.03
N GLY A 123 11.04 -6.70 24.48
CA GLY A 123 11.76 -5.50 24.89
C GLY A 123 11.01 -4.22 24.52
N PRO A 124 11.29 -3.08 25.19
CA PRO A 124 10.81 -1.80 24.70
C PRO A 124 11.36 -1.60 23.28
N PHE A 125 10.45 -1.44 22.33
CA PHE A 125 10.76 -1.05 20.97
C PHE A 125 10.49 0.43 20.82
N GLU A 126 11.50 1.16 20.39
CA GLU A 126 11.36 2.57 20.05
C GLU A 126 10.21 2.77 19.06
N ASP A 127 9.54 3.90 19.18
CA ASP A 127 8.58 4.35 18.17
C ASP A 127 9.32 4.61 16.86
N ARG A 128 8.82 4.02 15.77
CA ARG A 128 9.44 4.11 14.45
C ARG A 128 8.49 4.70 13.43
N PHE A 129 9.02 5.64 12.67
CA PHE A 129 8.35 6.20 11.50
C PHE A 129 9.28 6.08 10.30
N ALA A 130 8.77 5.52 9.20
CA ALA A 130 9.53 5.36 7.97
C ALA A 130 8.74 5.92 6.79
N ILE A 131 9.44 6.63 5.92
CA ILE A 131 8.95 7.06 4.61
C ILE A 131 9.75 6.32 3.57
N GLN A 132 9.05 5.79 2.58
CA GLN A 132 9.67 5.20 1.39
C GLN A 132 9.08 5.88 0.17
N TRP A 133 9.95 6.17 -0.79
CA TRP A 133 9.62 6.83 -2.05
C TRP A 133 10.15 5.96 -3.17
N ASN A 134 9.29 5.65 -4.14
CA ASN A 134 9.75 4.92 -5.30
C ASN A 134 10.73 5.77 -6.11
N ILE A 135 11.92 5.24 -6.39
CA ILE A 135 12.86 5.84 -7.35
C ILE A 135 12.73 5.10 -8.68
N SER A 136 12.85 3.76 -8.67
CA SER A 136 12.81 2.97 -9.91
C SER A 136 12.27 1.54 -9.76
N VAL A 137 11.71 1.15 -8.61
CA VAL A 137 11.20 -0.21 -8.41
C VAL A 137 9.93 -0.44 -9.24
N ALA A 138 9.97 -1.49 -10.06
CA ALA A 138 8.83 -1.92 -10.83
C ALA A 138 7.68 -2.32 -9.90
N ASN A 139 6.45 -1.95 -10.29
CA ASN A 139 5.22 -2.25 -9.56
C ASN A 139 5.06 -1.61 -8.16
N PHE A 140 5.98 -0.76 -7.71
CA PHE A 140 5.81 -0.02 -6.45
C PHE A 140 4.52 0.83 -6.42
N PRO A 141 4.09 1.52 -7.50
CA PRO A 141 2.84 2.29 -7.47
C PRO A 141 1.58 1.46 -7.15
N GLN A 142 1.62 0.13 -7.34
CA GLN A 142 0.49 -0.77 -7.16
C GLN A 142 0.44 -1.37 -5.76
N VAL A 143 1.60 -1.71 -5.17
CA VAL A 143 1.68 -2.45 -3.89
C VAL A 143 2.51 -1.74 -2.82
N GLY A 144 3.09 -0.59 -3.14
CA GLY A 144 3.91 0.22 -2.23
C GLY A 144 5.16 -0.53 -1.77
N CYS A 145 5.58 -0.24 -0.53
CA CYS A 145 6.75 -0.85 0.10
C CYS A 145 6.71 -2.37 0.21
N MET A 146 5.52 -2.99 0.10
CA MET A 146 5.38 -4.45 0.15
C MET A 146 6.12 -5.16 -0.99
N ILE A 147 6.39 -4.47 -2.11
CA ILE A 147 7.19 -5.04 -3.21
C ILE A 147 8.63 -5.38 -2.80
N LEU A 148 9.12 -4.72 -1.74
CA LEU A 148 10.46 -4.93 -1.21
C LEU A 148 10.47 -6.03 -0.15
N CYS A 149 9.32 -6.39 0.42
CA CYS A 149 9.18 -7.41 1.44
C CYS A 149 9.19 -8.82 0.82
N HIS A 150 10.27 -9.57 0.99
CA HIS A 150 10.36 -10.96 0.52
C HIS A 150 10.20 -11.93 1.68
N ALA A 151 9.31 -12.92 1.53
CA ALA A 151 8.95 -13.91 2.56
C ALA A 151 10.08 -14.91 2.93
N GLY A 152 11.32 -14.62 2.56
CA GLY A 152 12.49 -15.36 3.01
C GLY A 152 12.73 -16.73 2.35
N GLY A 153 11.77 -17.25 1.59
CA GLY A 153 11.83 -18.60 1.00
C GLY A 153 13.03 -18.85 0.08
N ALA A 154 13.64 -17.80 -0.45
CA ALA A 154 14.86 -17.87 -1.27
C ALA A 154 16.15 -18.05 -0.45
N TYR A 155 16.09 -18.04 0.89
CA TYR A 155 17.26 -17.99 1.76
C TYR A 155 17.35 -19.20 2.70
N PRO A 156 18.58 -19.67 3.04
CA PRO A 156 18.76 -20.86 3.87
C PRO A 156 18.11 -20.78 5.27
N ASP A 157 18.09 -19.59 5.87
CA ASP A 157 17.49 -19.32 7.18
C ASP A 157 15.98 -19.05 7.11
N LYS A 158 15.39 -18.98 5.90
CA LYS A 158 13.98 -18.69 5.64
C LYS A 158 13.46 -17.39 6.28
N LYS A 159 14.36 -16.46 6.61
CA LYS A 159 13.98 -15.19 7.25
C LYS A 159 13.54 -14.16 6.20
N PRO A 160 12.51 -13.36 6.49
CA PRO A 160 12.09 -12.30 5.58
C PRO A 160 13.20 -11.26 5.43
N ARG A 161 13.32 -10.69 4.23
CA ARG A 161 14.32 -9.65 3.91
C ARG A 161 13.72 -8.58 3.02
N MET A 162 14.26 -7.38 3.15
CA MET A 162 13.97 -6.27 2.26
C MET A 162 15.01 -6.24 1.14
N HIS A 163 14.58 -6.33 -0.13
CA HIS A 163 15.45 -6.08 -1.29
C HIS A 163 14.62 -5.77 -2.55
N THR A 164 15.27 -5.13 -3.53
CA THR A 164 14.69 -4.89 -4.84
C THR A 164 14.62 -6.20 -5.65
N ASN A 165 13.84 -6.18 -6.74
CA ASN A 165 13.59 -7.37 -7.55
C ASN A 165 14.58 -7.51 -8.71
N ALA A 166 15.23 -6.43 -9.12
CA ALA A 166 16.17 -6.43 -10.23
C ALA A 166 17.39 -5.51 -10.01
N PRO A 167 18.53 -5.81 -10.65
CA PRO A 167 19.67 -4.89 -10.71
C PRO A 167 19.26 -3.51 -11.26
N GLY A 168 19.72 -2.44 -10.63
CA GLY A 168 19.43 -1.06 -11.04
C GLY A 168 18.11 -0.48 -10.49
N GLU A 169 17.35 -1.26 -9.72
CA GLU A 169 16.21 -0.74 -8.97
C GLU A 169 16.65 -0.08 -7.66
N PHE A 170 15.97 1.01 -7.29
CA PHE A 170 16.19 1.79 -6.06
C PHE A 170 14.87 2.18 -5.41
N ALA A 171 14.82 2.12 -4.08
CA ALA A 171 13.71 2.56 -3.22
C ALA A 171 14.24 3.25 -1.97
#